data_AF-A0A6M3KYP6-F1
#
_entry.id   AF-A0A6M3KYP6-F1
#
_cell.length_a   1.000
_cell.length_b   1.000
_cell.length_c   1.000
_cell.angle_alpha   90.00
_cell.angle_beta   90.00
_cell.angle_gamma   90.00
#
_symmetry.space_group_name_H-M   'P 1'
#
loop_
_entity.id
_entity.type
_entity.pdbx_description
1 polymer ?
#
loop_
_entity_poly.entity_id
_entity_poly.type
_entity_poly.pdbx_seq_one_letter_code
_entity_poly.pdbx_strand_id
1 'polypeptide(L)'
;MPITDRSQAKEGGFAQVRGALQKFKGKVVKAEFGQWGGKLVDDDGKPVPPREYLEIESVEVEVLEVTEELSMDITEWNFRENCSEFKGSFWVEKFLESADKFKILVPDGLMNKVITFEKVTLEA
;
A
#
# COMPACT_ATOMS: atom_id res chain seq x y z
N MET A 1 -14.81 9.27 -7.79
CA MET A 1 -15.19 9.99 -6.54
C MET A 1 -14.02 9.87 -5.57
N PRO A 2 -13.74 10.84 -4.69
CA PRO A 2 -12.70 10.62 -3.70
C PRO A 2 -13.10 9.43 -2.83
N ILE A 3 -12.21 8.44 -2.79
CA ILE A 3 -12.36 7.05 -2.27
C ILE A 3 -12.57 7.03 -0.74
N THR A 4 -12.44 8.18 -0.09
CA THR A 4 -12.64 8.37 1.34
C THR A 4 -13.15 9.78 1.58
N ASP A 5 -14.28 9.89 2.29
CA ASP A 5 -14.82 11.19 2.66
C ASP A 5 -13.93 11.80 3.76
N ARG A 6 -13.04 12.70 3.34
CA ARG A 6 -12.12 13.43 4.23
C ARG A 6 -12.84 14.25 5.31
N SER A 7 -14.15 14.51 5.14
CA SER A 7 -14.96 15.22 6.13
C SER A 7 -15.29 14.36 7.37
N GLN A 8 -15.10 13.04 7.30
CA GLN A 8 -15.33 12.12 8.42
C GLN A 8 -14.09 11.92 9.31
N ALA A 9 -12.91 12.36 8.88
CA ALA A 9 -11.70 12.25 9.69
C ALA A 9 -11.65 13.38 10.72
N LYS A 10 -11.45 13.04 12.01
CA LYS A 10 -10.95 14.01 13.01
C LYS A 10 -9.61 14.58 12.53
N GLU A 11 -9.20 15.74 13.04
CA GLU A 11 -7.89 16.33 12.71
C GLU A 11 -6.76 15.29 12.86
N GLY A 12 -6.05 14.96 11.76
CA GLY A 12 -5.01 13.92 11.74
C GLY A 12 -5.49 12.46 11.58
N GLY A 13 -6.79 12.20 11.44
CA GLY A 13 -7.39 10.87 11.48
C GLY A 13 -6.84 9.87 10.45
N PHE A 14 -6.57 10.30 9.22
CA PHE A 14 -5.95 9.43 8.20
C PHE A 14 -4.55 8.93 8.57
N ALA A 15 -3.75 9.78 9.22
CA ALA A 15 -2.42 9.40 9.67
C ALA A 15 -2.50 8.41 10.84
N GLN A 16 -3.45 8.63 11.74
CA GLN A 16 -3.73 7.72 12.86
C GLN A 16 -4.21 6.36 12.35
N VAL A 17 -5.19 6.31 11.45
CA VAL A 17 -5.68 5.07 10.84
C VAL A 17 -4.54 4.29 10.16
N ARG A 18 -3.69 4.98 9.37
CA ARG A 18 -2.53 4.33 8.71
C ARG A 18 -1.49 3.81 9.71
N GLY A 19 -1.33 4.50 10.84
CA GLY A 19 -0.48 4.08 11.94
C GLY A 19 -1.03 2.83 12.64
N ALA A 20 -2.32 2.89 12.96
CA ALA A 20 -3.04 1.94 13.80
C ALA A 20 -3.40 0.64 13.09
N LEU A 21 -3.77 0.69 11.81
CA LEU A 21 -4.19 -0.47 11.03
C LEU A 21 -3.03 -1.45 10.82
N GLN A 22 -3.14 -2.64 11.42
CA GLN A 22 -2.15 -3.71 11.29
C GLN A 22 -2.59 -4.75 10.27
N LYS A 23 -3.88 -5.11 10.28
CA LYS A 23 -4.40 -6.18 9.43
C LYS A 23 -5.81 -5.87 8.98
N PHE A 24 -6.06 -6.07 7.69
CA PHE A 24 -7.40 -5.99 7.14
C PHE A 24 -7.57 -6.99 6.01
N LYS A 25 -8.82 -7.29 5.70
CA LYS A 25 -9.21 -8.08 4.55
C LYS A 25 -10.04 -7.21 3.65
N GLY A 26 -9.85 -7.31 2.34
CA GLY A 26 -10.61 -6.50 1.39
C GLY A 26 -10.61 -7.11 0.00
N LYS A 27 -11.58 -6.71 -0.81
CA LYS A 27 -11.65 -7.07 -2.22
C LYS A 27 -10.84 -6.07 -3.03
N VAL A 28 -9.80 -6.54 -3.71
CA VAL A 28 -8.94 -5.68 -4.54
C VAL A 28 -9.70 -5.25 -5.79
N VAL A 29 -9.86 -3.94 -5.97
CA VAL A 29 -10.52 -3.33 -7.14
C VAL A 29 -9.54 -2.61 -8.05
N LYS A 30 -8.32 -2.35 -7.57
CA LYS A 30 -7.24 -1.77 -8.35
C LYS A 30 -5.90 -2.32 -7.88
N ALA A 31 -5.04 -2.65 -8.83
CA ALA A 31 -3.64 -2.97 -8.63
C ALA A 31 -2.88 -2.43 -9.85
N GLU A 32 -2.18 -1.30 -9.70
CA GLU A 32 -1.54 -0.62 -10.82
C GLU A 32 -0.14 -0.13 -10.48
N PHE A 33 0.81 -0.31 -11.41
CA PHE A 33 2.14 0.26 -11.28
C PHE A 33 2.10 1.75 -11.61
N GLY A 34 2.76 2.56 -10.79
CA GLY A 34 2.92 3.98 -10.97
C GLY A 34 4.35 4.43 -10.69
N GLN A 35 4.64 5.69 -11.02
CA GLN A 35 5.96 6.29 -10.83
C GLN A 35 5.87 7.52 -9.91
N TRP A 36 6.86 7.67 -9.04
CA TRP A 36 7.06 8.77 -8.10
C TRP A 36 8.36 9.51 -8.40
N GLY A 37 8.30 10.83 -8.18
CA GLY A 37 9.39 11.75 -8.50
C GLY A 37 9.37 12.15 -9.98
N GLY A 38 9.76 13.41 -10.26
CA GLY A 38 10.07 13.84 -11.62
C GLY A 38 11.33 13.16 -12.14
N LYS A 39 11.93 13.67 -13.23
CA LYS A 39 13.27 13.22 -13.65
C LYS A 39 14.26 13.45 -12.51
N LEU A 40 14.54 12.39 -11.75
CA LEU A 40 15.57 12.38 -10.73
C LEU A 40 16.92 12.29 -11.45
N VAL A 41 17.92 13.00 -10.94
CA VAL A 41 19.31 12.90 -11.41
C VAL A 41 20.19 12.50 -10.23
N ASP A 42 21.24 11.71 -10.49
CA ASP A 42 22.27 11.40 -9.51
C ASP A 42 23.20 12.60 -9.25
N ASP A 43 24.17 12.42 -8.35
CA ASP A 43 25.16 13.44 -8.01
C ASP A 43 26.07 13.83 -9.21
N ASP A 44 26.11 13.00 -10.26
CA ASP A 44 26.82 13.23 -11.52
C ASP A 44 25.91 13.85 -12.61
N GLY A 45 24.65 14.18 -12.28
CA GLY A 45 23.68 14.75 -13.20
C GLY A 45 23.08 13.77 -14.21
N LYS A 46 23.31 12.47 -14.07
CA LYS A 46 22.72 11.44 -14.93
C LYS A 46 21.30 11.13 -14.49
N PRO A 47 20.37 10.89 -15.44
CA PRO A 47 19.02 10.51 -15.10
C PRO A 47 19.02 9.17 -14.37
N VAL A 48 18.45 9.14 -13.17
CA VAL A 48 18.17 7.90 -12.45
C VAL A 48 16.77 7.41 -12.82
N PRO A 49 16.56 6.08 -12.79
CA PRO A 49 15.24 5.50 -12.98
C PRO A 49 14.22 6.14 -12.04
N PRO A 50 12.99 6.40 -12.52
CA PRO A 50 11.91 6.88 -11.65
C PRO A 50 11.65 5.86 -10.54
N ARG A 51 11.25 6.35 -9.36
CA ARG A 51 10.84 5.44 -8.29
C ARG A 51 9.51 4.84 -8.68
N GLU A 52 9.38 3.52 -8.61
CA GLU A 52 8.14 2.83 -8.99
C GLU A 52 7.39 2.37 -7.75
N TYR A 53 6.07 2.32 -7.83
CA TYR A 53 5.21 1.77 -6.78
C TYR A 53 4.10 0.94 -7.39
N LEU A 54 3.59 -0.01 -6.62
CA LEU A 54 2.33 -0.70 -6.88
C LEU A 54 1.26 -0.08 -5.97
N GLU A 55 0.26 0.57 -6.57
CA GLU A 55 -0.91 1.06 -5.84
C GLU A 55 -1.97 -0.02 -5.80
N ILE A 56 -2.41 -0.36 -4.60
CA ILE A 56 -3.48 -1.33 -4.36
C ILE A 56 -4.64 -0.60 -3.70
N GLU A 57 -5.83 -0.75 -4.28
CA GLU A 57 -7.08 -0.26 -3.70
C GLU A 57 -8.00 -1.44 -3.41
N SER A 58 -8.56 -1.46 -2.20
CA SER A 58 -9.50 -2.47 -1.73
C SER A 58 -10.81 -1.84 -1.28
N VAL A 59 -11.91 -2.51 -1.58
CA VAL A 59 -13.27 -2.20 -1.09
C VAL A 59 -13.77 -3.34 -0.21
N GLU A 60 -14.93 -3.15 0.42
CA GLU A 60 -15.52 -4.13 1.35
C GLU A 60 -14.49 -4.49 2.44
N VAL A 61 -13.80 -3.47 2.95
CA VAL A 61 -12.72 -3.65 3.91
C VAL A 61 -13.29 -4.09 5.26
N GLU A 62 -12.78 -5.21 5.73
CA GLU A 62 -13.01 -5.77 7.05
C GLU A 62 -11.71 -5.59 7.85
N VAL A 63 -11.73 -4.70 8.84
CA VAL A 63 -10.60 -4.49 9.75
C VAL A 63 -10.49 -5.69 10.69
N LEU A 64 -9.31 -6.33 10.70
CA LEU A 64 -9.07 -7.53 11.51
C LEU A 64 -8.21 -7.23 12.74
N GLU A 65 -7.26 -6.30 12.62
CA GLU A 65 -6.33 -5.98 13.71
C GLU A 65 -5.88 -4.52 13.65
N VAL A 66 -5.92 -3.86 14.80
CA VAL A 66 -5.51 -2.47 15.02
C VAL A 66 -4.72 -2.35 16.33
N THR A 67 -3.74 -1.46 16.39
CA THR A 67 -3.00 -1.19 17.64
C THR A 67 -3.72 -0.26 18.60
N GLU A 68 -4.68 0.52 18.09
CA GLU A 68 -5.50 1.46 18.84
C GLU A 68 -6.84 1.67 18.13
N GLU A 69 -7.82 2.24 18.83
CA GLU A 69 -9.14 2.51 18.27
C GLU A 69 -9.04 3.43 17.05
N LEU A 70 -9.67 3.04 15.94
CA LEU A 70 -9.64 3.81 14.71
C LEU A 70 -10.46 5.09 14.88
N SER A 71 -9.93 6.20 14.39
CA SER A 71 -10.65 7.48 14.40
C SER A 71 -11.85 7.52 13.45
N MET A 72 -12.04 6.51 12.61
CA MET A 72 -13.17 6.33 11.70
C MET A 72 -13.31 4.87 11.24
N ASP A 73 -14.51 4.50 10.80
CA ASP A 73 -14.76 3.23 10.13
C ASP A 73 -14.11 3.21 8.75
N ILE A 74 -13.57 2.06 8.36
CA ILE A 74 -12.90 1.86 7.08
C ILE A 74 -13.67 0.82 6.29
N THR A 75 -14.29 1.23 5.20
CA THR A 75 -14.95 0.34 4.23
C THR A 75 -14.17 0.23 2.92
N GLU A 76 -13.24 1.15 2.69
CA GLU A 76 -12.36 1.23 1.54
C GLU A 76 -10.95 1.63 2.01
N TRP A 77 -9.91 1.03 1.44
CA TRP A 77 -8.53 1.30 1.83
C TRP A 77 -7.59 1.22 0.63
N ASN A 78 -6.68 2.19 0.53
CA ASN A 78 -5.63 2.17 -0.47
C ASN A 78 -4.26 2.35 0.15
N PHE A 79 -3.27 1.69 -0.46
CA PHE A 79 -1.88 1.82 -0.06
C PHE A 79 -0.97 1.65 -1.28
N ARG A 80 0.28 2.07 -1.11
CA ARG A 80 1.31 1.97 -2.14
C ARG A 80 2.48 1.19 -1.61
N GLU A 81 2.84 0.14 -2.31
CA GLU A 81 4.05 -0.65 -2.08
C GLU A 81 5.17 -0.08 -2.97
N ASN A 82 6.33 0.25 -2.39
CA ASN A 82 7.43 0.84 -3.15
C ASN A 82 8.26 -0.25 -3.84
N CYS A 83 8.33 -0.22 -5.16
CA CYS A 83 8.99 -1.22 -6.01
C CYS A 83 10.43 -0.88 -6.39
N SER A 84 10.97 0.26 -5.94
CA SER A 84 12.33 0.68 -6.29
C SER A 84 13.37 0.37 -5.21
N GLU A 85 14.55 -0.12 -5.61
CA GLU A 85 15.67 -0.51 -4.72
C GLU A 85 16.45 0.67 -4.11
N PHE A 86 15.97 1.91 -4.22
CA PHE A 86 16.74 3.06 -3.75
C PHE A 86 16.81 3.11 -2.22
N LYS A 87 17.98 3.42 -1.66
CA LYS A 87 18.24 3.57 -0.21
C LYS A 87 17.13 4.39 0.47
N GLY A 88 16.44 3.78 1.43
CA GLY A 88 15.29 4.38 2.13
C GLY A 88 13.90 3.92 1.64
N SER A 89 13.84 2.92 0.76
CA SER A 89 12.60 2.33 0.24
C SER A 89 12.14 1.17 1.11
N PHE A 90 10.89 1.21 1.60
CA PHE A 90 10.29 0.09 2.32
C PHE A 90 9.78 -0.97 1.32
N TRP A 91 10.60 -2.02 1.17
CA TRP A 91 10.32 -3.47 1.06
C TRP A 91 9.25 -4.02 0.10
N VAL A 92 9.67 -4.26 -1.14
CA VAL A 92 8.96 -5.10 -2.13
C VAL A 92 9.41 -6.57 -2.14
N GLU A 93 10.57 -6.91 -1.56
CA GLU A 93 11.09 -8.29 -1.54
C GLU A 93 10.08 -9.27 -0.95
N LYS A 94 9.58 -9.03 0.27
CA LYS A 94 8.62 -9.94 0.92
C LYS A 94 7.27 -10.04 0.21
N PHE A 95 6.79 -8.93 -0.37
CA PHE A 95 5.53 -8.93 -1.10
C PHE A 95 5.64 -9.73 -2.40
N LEU A 96 6.72 -9.54 -3.17
CA LEU A 96 6.97 -10.31 -4.39
C LEU A 96 7.37 -11.75 -4.10
N GLU A 97 8.14 -12.02 -3.05
CA GLU A 97 8.43 -13.36 -2.56
C GLU A 97 7.15 -14.10 -2.15
N SER A 98 6.25 -13.41 -1.44
CA SER A 98 4.93 -13.96 -1.10
C SER A 98 4.13 -14.22 -2.36
N ALA A 99 4.05 -13.25 -3.28
CA ALA A 99 3.35 -13.43 -4.55
C ALA A 99 3.92 -14.61 -5.35
N ASP A 100 5.24 -14.75 -5.46
CA ASP A 100 5.87 -15.88 -6.16
C ASP A 100 5.65 -17.20 -5.43
N LYS A 101 5.78 -17.23 -4.09
CA LYS A 101 5.50 -18.41 -3.26
C LYS A 101 4.06 -18.90 -3.45
N PHE A 102 3.10 -17.97 -3.53
CA PHE A 102 1.69 -18.26 -3.74
C PHE A 102 1.28 -18.31 -5.22
N LYS A 103 2.25 -18.17 -6.14
CA LYS A 103 2.05 -18.15 -7.61
C LYS A 103 0.95 -17.16 -8.05
N ILE A 104 0.92 -16.01 -7.40
CA ILE A 104 0.04 -14.89 -7.71
C ILE A 104 0.70 -14.07 -8.81
N LEU A 105 0.04 -13.96 -9.97
CA LEU A 105 0.41 -13.01 -11.00
C LEU A 105 0.03 -11.60 -10.53
N VAL A 106 0.93 -10.63 -10.62
CA VAL A 106 0.65 -9.23 -10.26
C VAL A 106 0.76 -8.38 -11.52
N PRO A 107 -0.14 -7.40 -11.77
CA PRO A 107 -1.29 -7.02 -10.93
C PRO A 107 -2.55 -7.88 -11.13
N ASP A 108 -2.71 -8.54 -12.28
CA ASP A 108 -3.96 -9.17 -12.70
C ASP A 108 -4.47 -10.27 -11.75
N GLY A 109 -3.56 -11.03 -11.15
CA GLY A 109 -3.88 -12.10 -10.21
C GLY A 109 -4.25 -11.60 -8.82
N LEU A 110 -4.22 -10.28 -8.54
CA LEU A 110 -4.81 -9.69 -7.34
C LEU A 110 -6.23 -9.18 -7.59
N MET A 111 -6.51 -8.70 -8.81
CA MET A 111 -7.77 -8.07 -9.17
C MET A 111 -8.99 -8.96 -8.86
N ASN A 112 -10.02 -8.36 -8.28
CA ASN A 112 -11.29 -8.99 -7.86
C ASN A 112 -11.14 -10.11 -6.82
N LYS A 113 -9.96 -10.32 -6.23
CA LYS A 113 -9.77 -11.28 -5.15
C LYS A 113 -9.94 -10.61 -3.80
N VAL A 114 -10.42 -11.40 -2.85
CA VAL A 114 -10.45 -11.04 -1.44
C VAL A 114 -9.11 -11.44 -0.84
N ILE A 115 -8.32 -10.45 -0.44
CA ILE A 115 -6.96 -10.64 0.10
C ILE A 115 -6.93 -10.11 1.52
N THR A 116 -6.23 -10.82 2.39
CA THR A 116 -5.86 -10.33 3.72
C THR A 116 -4.49 -9.70 3.64
N PHE A 117 -4.42 -8.41 3.95
CA PHE A 117 -3.20 -7.64 4.03
C PHE A 117 -2.79 -7.50 5.49
N GLU A 118 -1.50 -7.66 5.75
CA GLU A 118 -0.90 -7.56 7.06
C GLU A 118 0.35 -6.68 6.98
N LYS A 119 0.42 -5.70 7.87
CA LYS A 119 1.56 -4.81 8.01
C LYS A 119 2.69 -5.58 8.66
N VAL A 120 3.73 -5.85 7.90
CA VAL A 120 4.92 -6.53 8.42
C VAL A 120 5.99 -5.49 8.72
N THR A 121 6.20 -5.17 9.99
CA THR A 121 7.40 -4.45 10.44
C THR A 121 8.53 -5.48 10.54
N LEU A 122 9.55 -5.35 9.69
CA LEU A 122 10.80 -6.08 9.88
C LEU A 122 11.47 -5.53 11.15
N GLU A 123 11.62 -6.38 12.17
CA GLU A 123 12.55 -6.09 13.27
C GLU A 123 13.94 -5.87 12.67
N ALA A 124 14.59 -4.79 13.10
CA ALA A 124 15.87 -4.31 12.57
C ALA A 124 17.05 -5.17 12.98
#